data_AF-A0A0D5CF10-F1
#
_entry.id   AF-A0A0D5CF10-F1
#
_cell.length_a   1.000
_cell.length_b   1.000
_cell.length_c   1.000
_cell.angle_alpha   90.00
_cell.angle_beta   90.00
_cell.angle_gamma   90.00
#
_symmetry.space_group_name_H-M   'P 1'
#
loop_
_entity.id
_entity.type
_entity.pdbx_description
1 polymer ?
#
loop_
_entity_poly.entity_id
_entity_poly.type
_entity_poly.pdbx_seq_one_letter_code
_entity_poly.pdbx_strand_id
1 'polypeptide(L)'
;MIVNPGPWDNPPRKWVAGDEDGAINLSIIVDGLGARESLIRLHRGETLDDHDLALFGVVNFQAFLMTYEPVVALLREPRRPQLHPAVIELMPVLADGPASP
;
A
#
# COMPACT_ATOMS: atom_id res chain seq x y z
N MET A 1 -3.60 -26.25 -11.36
CA MET A 1 -4.91 -26.23 -10.69
C MET A 1 -4.96 -24.96 -9.85
N ILE A 2 -5.82 -24.01 -10.18
CA ILE A 2 -6.03 -22.82 -9.34
C ILE A 2 -7.14 -23.20 -8.37
N VAL A 3 -6.80 -23.30 -7.09
CA VAL A 3 -7.76 -23.53 -6.01
C VAL A 3 -8.56 -22.23 -5.84
N ASN A 4 -9.85 -22.27 -6.10
CA ASN A 4 -10.76 -21.20 -5.70
C ASN A 4 -11.10 -21.43 -4.22
N PRO A 5 -10.66 -20.57 -3.29
CA PRO A 5 -10.85 -20.79 -1.86
C PRO A 5 -12.31 -20.66 -1.40
N GLY A 6 -13.26 -20.37 -2.31
CA GLY A 6 -14.63 -20.05 -1.95
C GLY A 6 -14.78 -18.59 -1.54
N PRO A 7 -16.00 -18.15 -1.17
CA PRO A 7 -16.22 -16.81 -0.68
C PRO A 7 -15.39 -16.59 0.59
N TRP A 8 -14.70 -15.46 0.64
CA TRP A 8 -13.91 -15.11 1.80
C TRP A 8 -14.88 -14.58 2.87
N ASP A 9 -15.15 -15.38 3.90
CA ASP A 9 -16.15 -15.05 4.93
C ASP A 9 -15.87 -13.70 5.62
N ASN A 10 -14.60 -13.27 5.63
CA ASN A 10 -14.16 -11.96 6.06
C ASN A 10 -13.37 -11.28 4.93
N PRO A 11 -13.98 -10.39 4.14
CA PRO A 11 -13.23 -9.62 3.14
C PRO A 11 -12.20 -8.72 3.84
N PRO A 12 -11.10 -8.35 3.16
CA PRO A 12 -10.12 -7.45 3.73
C PRO A 12 -10.75 -6.11 4.16
N ARG A 13 -10.30 -5.60 5.29
CA ARG A 13 -10.59 -4.25 5.78
C ARG A 13 -10.12 -3.23 4.73
N LYS A 14 -10.99 -2.27 4.47
CA LYS A 14 -10.67 -1.15 3.56
C LYS A 14 -9.79 -0.13 4.26
N TRP A 15 -9.00 0.59 3.48
CA TRP A 15 -8.35 1.81 3.95
C TRP A 15 -9.40 2.92 4.02
N VAL A 16 -9.51 3.56 5.18
CA VAL A 16 -10.46 4.66 5.42
C VAL A 16 -9.67 5.93 5.70
N ALA A 17 -10.05 7.04 5.06
CA ALA A 17 -9.45 8.34 5.31
C ALA A 17 -9.74 8.80 6.75
N GLY A 18 -8.72 9.35 7.42
CA GLY A 18 -8.82 9.76 8.82
C GLY A 18 -8.85 8.60 9.84
N ASP A 19 -8.61 7.36 9.40
CA ASP A 19 -8.47 6.20 10.28
C ASP A 19 -7.08 6.19 10.92
N GLU A 20 -6.98 6.61 12.19
CA GLU A 20 -5.72 6.67 12.93
C GLU A 20 -5.06 5.29 13.06
N ASP A 21 -5.83 4.24 13.35
CA ASP A 21 -5.33 2.87 13.43
C ASP A 21 -4.84 2.39 12.05
N GLY A 22 -5.57 2.76 10.99
CA GLY A 22 -5.17 2.54 9.61
C GLY A 22 -3.84 3.23 9.28
N ALA A 23 -3.65 4.47 9.71
CA ALA A 23 -2.41 5.21 9.52
C ALA A 23 -1.21 4.53 10.20
N ILE A 24 -1.39 4.09 11.45
CA ILE A 24 -0.37 3.38 12.22
C ILE A 24 0.01 2.07 11.52
N ASN A 25 -0.98 1.26 11.15
CA ASN A 25 -0.74 -0.01 10.47
C ASN A 25 -0.06 0.19 9.11
N LEU A 26 -0.45 1.22 8.36
CA LEU A 26 0.19 1.57 7.11
C LEU A 26 1.66 1.97 7.33
N SER A 27 1.97 2.78 8.35
CA SER A 27 3.35 3.14 8.71
C SER A 27 4.18 1.91 9.07
N ILE A 28 3.65 0.97 9.85
CA ILE A 28 4.35 -0.28 10.17
C ILE A 28 4.71 -1.07 8.90
N ILE A 29 3.78 -1.19 7.95
CA ILE A 29 4.02 -1.88 6.68
C ILE A 29 5.09 -1.14 5.86
N VAL A 30 4.92 0.17 5.69
CA VAL A 30 5.75 1.00 4.82
C VAL A 30 7.17 1.10 5.35
N ASP A 31 7.34 1.37 6.64
CA ASP A 31 8.65 1.55 7.26
C ASP A 31 9.37 0.22 7.43
N GLY A 32 8.65 -0.85 7.80
CA GLY A 32 9.22 -2.20 7.92
C GLY A 32 9.74 -2.77 6.58
N LEU A 33 9.18 -2.32 5.45
CA LEU A 33 9.58 -2.73 4.11
C LEU A 33 10.48 -1.72 3.40
N GLY A 34 10.73 -0.54 3.98
CA GLY A 34 11.46 0.54 3.31
C GLY A 34 10.75 1.08 2.05
N ALA A 35 9.42 0.96 1.98
CA ALA A 35 8.63 1.27 0.78
C ALA A 35 8.27 2.75 0.60
N ARG A 36 8.63 3.59 1.56
CA ARG A 36 8.24 5.00 1.61
C ARG A 36 8.58 5.74 0.32
N GLU A 37 9.83 5.65 -0.13
CA GLU A 37 10.31 6.35 -1.32
C GLU A 37 9.61 5.87 -2.60
N SER A 38 9.38 4.56 -2.75
CA SER A 38 8.65 3.99 -3.89
C SER A 38 7.21 4.47 -3.95
N LEU A 39 6.53 4.58 -2.79
CA LEU A 39 5.16 5.09 -2.72
C LEU A 39 5.10 6.61 -2.99
N ILE A 40 6.09 7.38 -2.56
CA ILE A 40 6.23 8.80 -2.89
C ILE A 40 6.42 8.99 -4.40
N ARG A 41 7.33 8.22 -5.02
CA ARG A 41 7.53 8.24 -6.49
C ARG A 41 6.23 7.94 -7.23
N LEU A 42 5.52 6.89 -6.81
CA LEU A 42 4.22 6.53 -7.38
C LEU A 42 3.20 7.66 -7.22
N HIS A 43 3.09 8.26 -6.03
CA HIS A 43 2.16 9.35 -5.77
C HIS A 43 2.43 10.58 -6.65
N ARG A 44 3.71 10.90 -6.88
CA ARG A 44 4.15 12.02 -7.72
C ARG A 44 4.10 11.73 -9.23
N GLY A 45 3.81 10.48 -9.61
CA GLY A 45 3.83 10.05 -11.01
C GLY A 45 5.24 10.02 -11.61
N GLU A 46 6.26 9.84 -10.77
CA GLU A 46 7.65 9.67 -11.21
C GLU A 46 7.83 8.32 -11.94
N THR A 47 8.95 8.18 -12.66
CA THR A 47 9.30 6.90 -13.29
C THR A 47 9.52 5.84 -12.22
N LEU A 48 8.89 4.69 -12.39
CA LEU A 48 9.04 3.53 -11.52
C LEU A 48 9.94 2.50 -12.19
N ASP A 49 10.82 1.89 -11.40
CA ASP A 49 11.67 0.78 -11.85
C ASP A 49 11.12 -0.59 -11.41
N ASP A 50 11.82 -1.66 -11.79
CA ASP A 50 11.43 -3.03 -11.43
C ASP A 50 11.46 -3.26 -9.91
N HIS A 51 12.32 -2.54 -9.18
CA HIS A 51 12.39 -2.62 -7.73
C HIS A 51 11.13 -2.04 -7.09
N ASP A 52 10.64 -0.90 -7.58
CA ASP A 52 9.39 -0.29 -7.13
C ASP A 52 8.20 -1.25 -7.33
N LEU A 53 8.12 -1.87 -8.52
CA LEU A 53 7.04 -2.82 -8.84
C LEU A 53 7.08 -4.06 -7.95
N ALA A 54 8.27 -4.62 -7.72
CA ALA A 54 8.44 -5.74 -6.81
C ALA A 54 8.03 -5.36 -5.38
N LEU A 55 8.43 -4.17 -4.91
CA LEU A 55 8.13 -3.69 -3.57
C LEU A 55 6.63 -3.46 -3.35
N PHE A 56 5.90 -2.95 -4.35
CA PHE A 56 4.44 -2.84 -4.29
C PHE A 56 3.75 -4.20 -4.14
N GLY A 57 4.28 -5.24 -4.79
CA GLY A 57 3.82 -6.62 -4.59
C GLY A 57 3.96 -7.06 -3.14
N VAL A 58 5.12 -6.79 -2.52
CA VAL A 58 5.40 -7.13 -1.11
C VAL A 58 4.52 -6.31 -0.16
N VAL A 59 4.36 -5.01 -0.40
CA VAL A 59 3.48 -4.13 0.40
C VAL A 59 2.03 -4.63 0.37
N ASN A 60 1.52 -4.96 -0.80
CA ASN A 60 0.16 -5.51 -0.94
C ASN A 60 -0.01 -6.86 -0.24
N PHE A 61 1.01 -7.72 -0.32
CA PHE A 61 0.99 -8.99 0.38
C PHE A 61 1.01 -8.80 1.90
N GLN A 62 1.81 -7.86 2.42
CA GLN A 62 1.84 -7.55 3.85
C GLN A 62 0.51 -6.94 4.32
N ALA A 63 -0.09 -6.03 3.55
CA ALA A 63 -1.42 -5.49 3.83
C ALA A 63 -2.47 -6.61 3.91
N PHE A 64 -2.44 -7.56 2.97
CA PHE A 64 -3.31 -8.74 3.00
C PHE A 64 -3.12 -9.59 4.26
N LEU A 65 -1.87 -9.84 4.68
CA LEU A 65 -1.58 -10.59 5.92
C LEU A 65 -2.09 -9.85 7.16
N MET A 66 -2.09 -8.52 7.13
CA MET A 66 -2.71 -7.67 8.15
C MET A 66 -4.22 -7.47 7.96
N THR A 67 -4.85 -8.26 7.09
CA THR A 67 -6.28 -8.24 6.76
C THR A 67 -6.77 -6.96 6.09
N TYR A 68 -5.90 -6.20 5.43
CA TYR A 68 -6.25 -5.01 4.65
C TYR A 68 -6.32 -5.29 3.15
N GLU A 69 -7.07 -4.47 2.42
CA GLU A 69 -7.05 -4.47 0.96
C GLU A 69 -5.68 -4.00 0.42
N PRO A 70 -5.35 -4.30 -0.86
CA PRO A 70 -4.11 -3.84 -1.47
C PRO A 70 -3.93 -2.32 -1.40
N VAL A 71 -2.74 -1.88 -1.03
CA VAL A 71 -2.33 -0.47 -0.97
C VAL A 71 -2.17 0.10 -2.38
N VAL A 72 -1.61 -0.69 -3.30
CA VAL A 72 -1.31 -0.33 -4.68
C VAL A 72 -2.12 -1.21 -5.63
N ALA A 73 -2.94 -0.61 -6.47
CA ALA A 73 -3.62 -1.33 -7.54
C ALA A 73 -2.63 -1.67 -8.68
N LEU A 74 -2.08 -2.88 -8.66
CA LEU A 74 -1.27 -3.43 -9.75
C LEU A 74 -2.21 -4.02 -10.82
N LEU A 75 -2.73 -3.17 -11.70
CA LEU A 75 -3.60 -3.60 -12.79
C LEU A 75 -2.76 -4.11 -13.97
N ARG A 76 -3.31 -5.06 -14.74
CA ARG A 76 -2.69 -5.48 -16.01
C ARG A 76 -2.66 -4.30 -16.98
N GLU A 77 -1.66 -4.28 -17.86
CA GLU A 77 -1.54 -3.31 -18.95
C GLU A 77 -2.88 -3.12 -19.69
N PRO A 78 -3.25 -1.89 -20.08
CA PRO A 78 -2.44 -0.66 -20.12
C PRO A 78 -2.53 0.21 -18.85
N ARG A 79 -3.06 -0.31 -17.73
CA ARG A 79 -3.30 0.51 -16.54
C ARG A 79 -2.03 0.62 -15.69
N ARG A 80 -1.59 1.84 -15.43
CA ARG A 80 -0.46 2.12 -14.52
C ARG A 80 -0.81 1.75 -13.07
N PRO A 81 0.17 1.41 -12.23
CA PRO A 81 -0.02 1.31 -10.79
C PRO A 81 -0.63 2.59 -10.23
N GLN A 82 -1.50 2.46 -9.23
CA GLN A 82 -2.13 3.59 -8.54
C GLN A 82 -2.26 3.30 -7.04
N LEU A 83 -2.06 4.31 -6.20
CA LEU A 83 -2.37 4.20 -4.78
C LEU A 83 -3.89 4.13 -4.57
N HIS A 84 -4.31 3.39 -3.56
CA HIS A 84 -5.68 3.46 -3.08
C HIS A 84 -6.00 4.90 -2.63
N PRO A 85 -7.15 5.50 -3.00
CA PRO A 85 -7.44 6.91 -2.68
C PRO A 85 -7.33 7.24 -1.20
N ALA A 86 -7.82 6.36 -0.32
CA ALA A 86 -7.70 6.57 1.13
C ALA A 86 -6.25 6.50 1.62
N VAL A 87 -5.38 5.72 0.97
CA VAL A 87 -3.94 5.68 1.31
C VAL A 87 -3.25 7.00 0.99
N ILE A 88 -3.68 7.69 -0.08
CA ILE A 88 -3.14 9.01 -0.43
C ILE A 88 -3.34 10.01 0.73
N GLU A 89 -4.50 9.98 1.38
CA GLU A 89 -4.80 10.86 2.51
C GLU A 89 -4.03 10.49 3.79
N LEU A 90 -3.56 9.25 3.90
CA LEU A 90 -2.72 8.77 5.01
C LEU A 90 -1.22 9.01 4.75
N MET A 91 -0.82 9.29 3.50
CA MET A 91 0.58 9.52 3.12
C MET A 91 1.25 10.75 3.75
N PRO A 92 0.59 11.89 4.02
CA PRO A 92 1.23 13.03 4.69
C PRO A 92 1.85 12.64 6.04
N VAL A 93 1.20 11.73 6.78
CA VAL A 93 1.73 11.16 8.04
C VAL A 93 3.02 10.35 7.80
N LEU A 94 3.12 9.70 6.63
CA LEU A 94 4.32 8.99 6.20
C LEU A 94 5.37 9.92 5.57
N ALA A 95 5.03 11.13 5.16
CA ALA A 95 5.96 12.05 4.51
C ALA A 95 6.70 12.94 5.51
N ASP A 96 6.09 13.26 6.66
CA ASP A 96 6.65 14.21 7.64
C ASP A 96 7.81 13.65 8.49
N GLY A 97 8.10 12.34 8.39
CA GLY A 97 9.19 11.70 9.15
C GLY A 97 8.98 11.75 10.67
N PRO A 98 9.74 10.98 11.47
CA PRO A 98 9.87 11.33 12.88
C PRO A 98 10.46 12.74 12.95
N ALA A 99 9.93 13.60 13.81
CA ALA A 99 10.60 14.86 14.14
C ALA A 99 12.07 14.55 14.46
N SER A 100 12.99 15.15 13.71
CA SER A 100 14.42 15.08 14.04
C SER A 100 14.61 15.47 15.51
N PRO A 101 15.45 14.74 16.27
CA PRO A 101 15.68 14.99 17.69
C PRO A 101 16.20 16.40 17.97
#